data_AF-A0A2N3B624-F1
#
_entry.id   AF-A0A2N3B624-F1
#
_cell.length_a   1.000
_cell.length_b   1.000
_cell.length_c   1.000
_cell.angle_alpha   90.00
_cell.angle_beta   90.00
_cell.angle_gamma   90.00
#
_symmetry.space_group_name_H-M   'P 1'
#
loop_
_entity.id
_entity.type
_entity.pdbx_description
1 polymer ?
#
loop_
_entity_poly.entity_id
_entity_poly.type
_entity_poly.pdbx_seq_one_letter_code
_entity_poly.pdbx_strand_id
1 'polypeptide(L)' 'RAAIDDAFGAGHAAANPALVAAFLQCCAIEGAAHTARRLHRETLEFAGRISRETNETILKLKPRLFG' A
#
# COMPACT_ATOMS: atom_id res chain seq x y z
N ARG A 1 -20.90 6.89 -9.93
CA ARG A 1 -22.33 7.21 -10.19
C ARG A 1 -23.04 6.00 -10.76
N ALA A 2 -22.67 5.52 -11.97
CA ALA A 2 -23.22 4.29 -12.57
C ALA A 2 -23.24 3.10 -11.58
N ALA A 3 -22.12 2.75 -10.95
CA ALA A 3 -22.08 1.65 -9.97
C ALA A 3 -23.04 1.79 -8.77
N ILE A 4 -23.39 3.01 -8.36
CA ILE A 4 -24.35 3.25 -7.26
C ILE A 4 -25.78 3.13 -7.80
N ASP A 5 -26.04 3.68 -8.98
CA ASP A 5 -27.33 3.52 -9.65
C ASP A 5 -27.60 2.04 -10.04
N ASP A 6 -26.57 1.28 -10.41
CA ASP A 6 -26.66 -0.16 -10.71
C ASP A 6 -26.99 -0.99 -9.46
N ALA A 7 -26.47 -0.59 -8.29
CA ALA A 7 -26.67 -1.31 -7.03
C ALA A 7 -27.99 -0.95 -6.32
N PHE A 8 -28.42 0.31 -6.43
CA PHE A 8 -29.54 0.85 -5.64
C PHE A 8 -30.71 1.37 -6.49
N GLY A 9 -30.61 1.26 -7.81
CA GLY A 9 -31.62 1.68 -8.78
C GLY A 9 -31.31 3.02 -9.46
N ALA A 10 -31.85 3.18 -10.67
CA ALA A 10 -31.60 4.37 -11.49
C ALA A 10 -32.03 5.67 -10.78
N GLY A 11 -31.11 6.64 -10.73
CA GLY A 11 -31.35 7.95 -10.12
C GLY A 11 -31.06 8.02 -8.62
N HIS A 12 -30.77 6.88 -7.98
CA HIS A 12 -30.46 6.82 -6.55
C HIS A 12 -29.23 7.64 -6.19
N ALA A 13 -28.18 7.61 -7.01
CA ALA A 13 -26.98 8.40 -6.79
C ALA A 13 -27.24 9.91 -6.89
N ALA A 14 -28.17 10.32 -7.77
CA ALA A 14 -28.54 11.73 -7.91
C ALA A 14 -29.35 12.23 -6.71
N ALA A 15 -30.24 11.38 -6.19
CA ALA A 15 -31.08 11.69 -5.03
C ALA A 15 -30.28 11.73 -3.72
N ASN A 16 -29.13 11.06 -3.65
CA ASN A 16 -28.34 10.89 -2.42
C ASN A 16 -26.88 11.36 -2.58
N PRO A 17 -26.62 12.66 -2.83
CA PRO A 17 -25.27 13.16 -3.09
C PRO A 17 -24.33 12.99 -1.90
N ALA A 18 -24.83 13.08 -0.67
CA ALA A 18 -24.04 12.87 0.54
C ALA A 18 -23.52 11.42 0.66
N LEU A 19 -24.36 10.44 0.29
CA LEU A 19 -23.98 9.03 0.25
C LEU A 19 -22.89 8.79 -0.80
N VAL A 20 -23.04 9.38 -1.99
CA VAL A 20 -22.03 9.29 -3.06
C VAL A 20 -20.69 9.88 -2.58
N ALA A 21 -20.73 11.02 -1.89
CA ALA A 21 -19.52 11.65 -1.35
C ALA A 21 -18.84 10.75 -0.30
N ALA A 22 -19.61 10.20 0.66
CA ALA A 22 -19.08 9.28 1.66
C ALA A 22 -18.47 8.02 1.01
N PHE A 23 -19.15 7.45 0.01
CA PHE A 23 -18.62 6.30 -0.74
C PHE A 23 -17.29 6.61 -1.43
N LEU A 24 -17.19 7.76 -2.11
CA LEU A 24 -15.94 8.18 -2.74
C LEU A 24 -14.82 8.42 -1.73
N GLN A 25 -15.14 8.99 -0.56
CA GLN A 25 -14.19 9.17 0.53
C GLN A 25 -13.68 7.82 1.05
N CYS A 26 -14.58 6.85 1.28
CA CYS A 26 -14.18 5.49 1.70
C CYS A 26 -13.26 4.83 0.66
N CYS A 27 -13.63 4.85 -0.63
CA CYS A 27 -12.80 4.31 -1.70
C CYS A 27 -11.39 4.96 -1.75
N ALA A 28 -11.31 6.28 -1.54
CA ALA A 28 -10.04 6.99 -1.51
C ALA A 28 -9.17 6.57 -0.31
N ILE A 29 -9.78 6.44 0.88
CA ILE A 29 -9.09 6.01 2.10
C ILE A 29 -8.59 4.56 1.94
N GLU A 30 -9.42 3.67 1.41
CA GLU A 30 -9.05 2.27 1.18
C GLU A 30 -7.92 2.14 0.17
N GLY A 31 -7.96 2.91 -0.94
CA GLY A 31 -6.89 2.96 -1.92
C GLY A 31 -5.57 3.48 -1.34
N ALA A 32 -5.62 4.52 -0.52
CA ALA A 32 -4.46 5.05 0.18
C ALA A 32 -3.88 4.02 1.18
N ALA A 33 -4.74 3.37 1.96
CA ALA A 33 -4.33 2.35 2.93
C ALA A 33 -3.70 1.13 2.24
N HIS A 34 -4.27 0.66 1.13
CA HIS A 34 -3.68 -0.41 0.34
C HIS A 34 -2.29 -0.01 -0.20
N THR A 35 -2.17 1.20 -0.74
CA THR A 35 -0.89 1.72 -1.27
C THR A 35 0.17 1.79 -0.16
N ALA A 36 -0.19 2.31 1.01
CA ALA A 36 0.71 2.40 2.16
C ALA A 36 1.17 1.01 2.64
N ARG A 37 0.27 0.03 2.75
CA ARG A 37 0.62 -1.34 3.14
C ARG A 37 1.56 -2.01 2.14
N ARG A 38 1.36 -1.77 0.83
CA ARG A 38 2.25 -2.27 -0.22
C ARG A 38 3.65 -1.68 -0.09
N LEU A 39 3.74 -0.34 -0.01
CA LEU A 39 5.01 0.36 0.15
C LEU A 39 5.75 -0.09 1.41
N HIS A 40 5.04 -0.24 2.54
CA HIS A 40 5.62 -0.71 3.78
C HIS A 40 6.27 -2.10 3.64
N ARG A 41 5.59 -3.02 2.95
CA ARG A 41 6.12 -4.37 2.71
C ARG A 41 7.37 -4.35 1.82
N GLU A 42 7.32 -3.59 0.72
CA GLU A 42 8.45 -3.41 -0.19
C GLU A 42 9.67 -2.80 0.53
N THR A 43 9.45 -1.82 1.41
CA THR A 43 10.50 -1.22 2.23
C THR A 43 11.12 -2.22 3.20
N LEU A 44 10.32 -3.04 3.89
CA LEU A 44 10.83 -4.06 4.81
C LEU A 44 11.63 -5.16 4.07
N GLU A 45 11.14 -5.59 2.91
CA GLU A 45 11.85 -6.55 2.06
C GLU A 45 13.20 -6.00 1.58
N PHE A 46 13.23 -4.74 1.17
CA PHE A 46 14.44 -4.05 0.76
C PHE A 46 15.43 -3.90 1.91
N ALA A 47 14.98 -3.44 3.09
CA ALA A 47 15.82 -3.33 4.28
C ALA A 47 16.41 -4.69 4.69
N GLY A 48 15.59 -5.75 4.65
CA GLY A 48 16.05 -7.11 4.91
C GLY A 48 17.10 -7.60 3.92
N ARG A 49 16.99 -7.22 2.64
CA ARG A 49 17.98 -7.55 1.61
C ARG A 49 19.31 -6.83 1.85
N ILE A 50 19.28 -5.51 2.04
CA ILE A 50 20.48 -4.72 2.33
C ILE A 50 21.19 -5.25 3.58
N SER A 51 20.44 -5.55 4.65
CA SER A 51 21.01 -6.08 5.88
C SER A 51 21.76 -7.39 5.65
N ARG A 52 21.19 -8.34 4.89
CA ARG A 52 21.86 -9.60 4.52
C ARG A 52 23.10 -9.38 3.67
N GLU A 53 23.00 -8.60 2.60
CA GLU A 53 24.12 -8.31 1.69
C GLU A 53 25.27 -7.61 2.43
N THR A 54 24.95 -6.69 3.34
CA THR A 54 25.93 -5.99 4.18
C THR A 54 26.63 -6.96 5.12
N ASN A 55 25.87 -7.82 5.81
CA ASN A 55 26.44 -8.79 6.74
C ASN A 55 27.32 -9.82 6.01
N GLU A 56 26.87 -10.34 4.87
CA GLU A 56 27.68 -11.23 4.02
C GLU A 56 28.99 -10.56 3.58
N THR A 57 28.92 -9.28 3.20
CA THR A 57 30.10 -8.50 2.80
C THR A 57 31.08 -8.34 3.97
N ILE A 58 30.60 -7.99 5.16
CA ILE A 58 31.42 -7.87 6.37
C ILE A 58 32.09 -9.22 6.69
N LEU A 59 31.34 -10.33 6.61
CA LEU A 59 31.88 -11.67 6.87
C LEU A 59 32.96 -12.07 5.86
N LYS A 60 32.81 -11.70 4.58
CA LYS A 60 33.85 -11.91 3.55
C LYS A 60 35.11 -11.08 3.81
N LEU A 61 34.97 -9.91 4.43
CA LEU A 61 36.10 -9.05 4.79
C LEU A 61 36.79 -9.46 6.10
N LYS A 62 36.11 -10.25 6.96
CA LYS A 62 36.63 -10.69 8.26
C LYS A 62 38.06 -11.28 8.21
N PRO A 63 38.44 -12.15 7.25
CA PRO A 63 39.80 -12.69 7.18
C PRO A 63 40.88 -11.66 6.82
N ARG A 64 40.51 -10.53 6.20
CA ARG A 64 41.43 -9.45 5.80
C ARG A 64 41.57 -8.35 6.86
N LEU A 65 40.59 -8.22 7.74
CA LEU A 65 40.53 -7.16 8.76
C LEU A 65 40.91 -7.63 10.16
N PHE A 66 40.81 -8.94 10.43
CA PHE A 66 41.04 -9.54 11.76
C PHE A 66 41.95 -10.78 11.72
N GLY A 67 42.66 -10.99 10.60
CA GLY A 67 43.66 -12.04 10.41
C GLY A 67 45.04 -11.46 10.24
#